data_AF-A0A9X7JPU8-F1
#
_entry.id   AF-A0A9X7JPU8-F1
#
_cell.length_a   1.000
_cell.length_b   1.000
_cell.length_c   1.000
_cell.angle_alpha   90.00
_cell.angle_beta   90.00
_cell.angle_gamma   90.00
#
_symmetry.space_group_name_H-M   'P 1'
#
loop_
_entity.id
_entity.type
_entity.pdbx_description
1 polymer ?
#
loop_
_entity_poly.entity_id
_entity_poly.type
_entity_poly.pdbx_seq_one_letter_code
_entity_poly.pdbx_strand_id
1 'polypeptide(L)'
;MTTAEGIAAANARFLGLGLPITVRPRHVYAAGDLALLVVDREIDGTGPGGRPLRIEAAATDVTRRGADGRRRYVVDNPFGAGPGPHGA
;
A
#
# COMPACT_ATOMS: atom_id res chain seq x y z
N MET A 1 -11.21 -14.45 6.04
CA MET A 1 -9.77 -14.45 6.35
C MET A 1 -9.03 -14.44 5.01
N THR A 2 -8.21 -13.42 4.73
CA THR A 2 -7.49 -13.34 3.45
C THR A 2 -6.34 -14.35 3.44
N THR A 3 -6.25 -15.20 2.43
CA THR A 3 -5.15 -16.16 2.27
C THR A 3 -3.92 -15.48 1.68
N ALA A 4 -2.74 -16.09 1.83
CA ALA A 4 -1.52 -15.59 1.18
C ALA A 4 -1.69 -15.49 -0.36
N GLU A 5 -2.40 -16.46 -0.96
CA GLU A 5 -2.73 -16.43 -2.38
C GLU A 5 -3.65 -15.26 -2.74
N GLY A 6 -4.67 -14.99 -1.92
CA GLY A 6 -5.56 -13.84 -2.11
C GLY A 6 -4.82 -12.50 -2.05
N ILE A 7 -3.85 -12.37 -1.12
CA ILE A 7 -2.98 -11.19 -1.03
C ILE A 7 -2.10 -11.06 -2.28
N ALA A 8 -1.48 -12.16 -2.72
CA ALA A 8 -0.66 -12.17 -3.92
C ALA A 8 -1.46 -11.78 -5.17
N ALA A 9 -2.68 -12.32 -5.33
CA ALA A 9 -3.57 -12.00 -6.42
C ALA A 9 -4.01 -10.52 -6.43
N ALA A 10 -4.35 -9.96 -5.26
CA ALA A 10 -4.71 -8.56 -5.12
C ALA A 10 -3.54 -7.62 -5.49
N ASN A 11 -2.31 -7.99 -5.13
CA ASN A 11 -1.11 -7.20 -5.39
C ASN A 11 -0.61 -7.35 -6.84
N ALA A 12 -0.93 -8.45 -7.52
CA ALA A 12 -0.41 -8.76 -8.85
C ALA A 12 -0.63 -7.63 -9.87
N ARG A 13 -1.79 -6.93 -9.82
CA ARG A 13 -2.07 -5.81 -10.72
C ARG A 13 -1.14 -4.62 -10.51
N PHE A 14 -0.85 -4.27 -9.25
CA PHE A 14 0.07 -3.16 -8.93
C PHE A 14 1.52 -3.53 -9.24
N LEU A 15 1.93 -4.75 -8.89
CA LEU A 15 3.27 -5.26 -9.19
C LEU A 15 3.53 -5.37 -10.70
N GLY A 16 2.51 -5.76 -11.47
CA GLY A 16 2.59 -5.85 -12.93
C GLY A 16 2.82 -4.52 -13.64
N LEU A 17 2.66 -3.38 -12.96
CA LEU A 17 3.04 -2.08 -13.52
C LEU A 17 4.56 -1.94 -13.70
N GLY A 18 5.36 -2.62 -12.88
CA GLY A 18 6.83 -2.52 -12.92
C GLY A 18 7.38 -1.12 -12.61
N LEU A 19 6.56 -0.25 -12.00
CA LEU A 19 6.91 1.13 -11.69
C LEU A 19 7.26 1.29 -10.20
N PRO A 20 8.14 2.24 -9.84
CA PRO A 20 8.44 2.52 -8.45
C PRO A 20 7.20 3.06 -7.72
N ILE A 21 7.06 2.69 -6.44
CA ILE A 21 6.10 3.28 -5.52
C ILE A 21 6.88 4.24 -4.60
N THR A 22 6.54 5.53 -4.65
CA THR A 22 7.05 6.51 -3.69
C THR A 22 6.07 6.63 -2.53
N VAL A 23 6.56 6.51 -1.30
CA VAL A 23 5.76 6.65 -0.08
C VAL A 23 6.31 7.82 0.75
N ARG A 24 5.43 8.75 1.10
CA ARG A 24 5.75 9.93 1.91
C ARG A 24 4.93 9.89 3.20
N PRO A 25 5.52 9.50 4.34
CA PRO A 25 4.79 9.47 5.59
C PRO A 25 4.32 10.86 6.00
N ARG A 26 3.03 10.99 6.33
CA ARG A 26 2.46 12.17 7.00
C ARG A 26 2.56 12.00 8.50
N HIS A 27 2.12 10.84 8.99
CA HIS A 27 2.15 10.48 10.40
C HIS A 27 2.52 9.01 10.59
N VAL A 28 3.25 8.74 11.67
CA VAL A 28 3.57 7.40 12.14
C VAL A 28 3.32 7.35 13.64
N TYR A 29 2.39 6.50 14.06
CA TYR A 29 2.08 6.30 15.48
C TYR A 29 2.47 4.88 15.87
N ALA A 30 3.37 4.74 16.84
CA ALA A 30 3.81 3.44 17.34
C ALA A 30 3.11 3.10 18.66
N ALA A 31 2.69 1.84 18.80
CA ALA A 31 2.12 1.30 20.03
C ALA A 31 2.57 -0.16 20.20
N GLY A 32 3.54 -0.39 21.09
CA GLY A 32 4.16 -1.71 21.26
C GLY A 32 4.83 -2.19 19.97
N ASP A 33 4.44 -3.37 19.48
CA ASP A 33 4.93 -3.92 18.22
C ASP A 33 4.16 -3.43 16.99
N LEU A 34 3.10 -2.65 17.17
CA LEU A 34 2.30 -2.08 16.09
C LEU A 34 2.77 -0.68 15.68
N ALA A 35 2.54 -0.31 14.42
CA ALA A 35 2.49 1.09 14.01
C ALA A 35 1.36 1.36 13.01
N LEU A 36 0.63 2.46 13.24
CA LEU A 36 -0.28 3.08 12.29
C LEU A 36 0.50 4.04 11.40
N LEU A 37 0.36 3.87 10.10
CA LEU A 37 0.96 4.69 9.07
C LEU A 37 -0.15 5.49 8.36
N VAL A 38 0.01 6.80 8.27
CA VAL A 38 -0.79 7.66 7.39
C VAL A 38 0.18 8.25 6.38
N VAL A 39 0.04 7.89 5.12
CA VAL A 39 1.05 8.17 4.09
C VAL A 39 0.40 8.66 2.81
N ASP A 40 1.14 9.47 2.05
CA ASP A 40 0.89 9.65 0.62
C ASP A 40 1.65 8.59 -0.15
N ARG A 41 0.97 7.91 -1.09
CA ARG A 41 1.62 7.05 -2.07
C ARG A 41 1.46 7.58 -3.47
N GLU A 42 2.48 7.35 -4.27
CA GLU A 42 2.53 7.75 -5.66
C GLU A 42 3.19 6.66 -6.51
N ILE A 43 2.57 6.36 -7.65
CA ILE A 43 3.17 5.60 -8.74
C ILE A 43 3.16 6.52 -9.94
N ASP A 44 4.33 6.85 -10.46
CA ASP A 44 4.47 7.72 -11.63
C ASP A 44 5.51 7.13 -12.59
N GLY A 45 5.21 7.18 -13.88
CA GLY A 45 6.10 6.76 -14.95
C GLY A 45 5.39 6.29 -16.20
N THR A 46 6.12 5.57 -17.03
CA THR A 46 5.60 4.99 -18.27
C THR A 46 5.09 3.58 -18.01
N GLY A 47 3.78 3.41 -18.01
CA GLY A 47 3.14 2.13 -17.78
C GLY A 47 3.20 1.18 -18.99
N PRO A 48 2.60 -0.02 -18.86
CA PRO A 48 2.51 -0.98 -19.94
C PRO A 48 1.93 -0.38 -21.23
N GLY A 49 2.57 -0.65 -22.37
CA GLY A 49 2.17 -0.08 -23.66
C GLY A 49 2.68 1.34 -23.94
N GLY A 50 3.65 1.84 -23.15
CA GLY A 50 4.32 3.11 -23.42
C GLY A 50 3.52 4.35 -23.05
N ARG A 51 2.43 4.18 -22.29
CA ARG A 51 1.54 5.29 -21.92
C ARG A 51 1.94 5.86 -20.56
N PRO A 52 1.91 7.20 -20.37
CA PRO A 52 2.08 7.81 -19.06
C PRO A 52 1.02 7.28 -18.07
N LEU A 53 1.44 6.98 -16.85
CA LEU A 53 0.60 6.53 -15.76
C LEU A 53 0.98 7.29 -14.49
N ARG A 54 -0.02 7.91 -13.85
CA ARG A 54 0.12 8.50 -12.52
C ARG A 54 -1.02 8.04 -11.63
N ILE A 55 -0.69 7.46 -10.48
CA ILE A 55 -1.64 7.00 -9.46
C ILE A 55 -1.22 7.58 -8.12
N GLU A 56 -2.11 8.32 -7.50
CA GLU A 56 -1.90 8.92 -6.18
C GLU A 56 -3.03 8.52 -5.24
N ALA A 57 -2.69 8.29 -3.97
CA ALA A 57 -3.68 8.13 -2.91
C ALA A 57 -3.08 8.43 -1.54
N ALA A 58 -3.94 8.89 -0.63
CA ALA A 58 -3.66 8.79 0.80
C ALA A 58 -3.95 7.35 1.24
N ALA A 59 -2.99 6.69 1.88
CA ALA A 59 -3.13 5.34 2.41
C ALA A 59 -3.10 5.36 3.94
N THR A 60 -3.68 4.34 4.56
CA THR A 60 -3.68 4.18 6.02
C THR A 60 -3.46 2.73 6.40
N ASP A 61 -2.28 2.44 6.92
CA ASP A 61 -1.84 1.05 7.08
C ASP A 61 -1.51 0.74 8.53
N VAL A 62 -1.59 -0.53 8.89
CA VAL A 62 -1.10 -1.00 10.19
C VAL A 62 -0.02 -2.03 9.95
N THR A 63 1.14 -1.83 10.57
CA THR A 63 2.25 -2.78 10.53
C THR A 63 2.51 -3.38 11.90
N ARG A 64 3.03 -4.60 11.93
CA ARG A 64 3.53 -5.28 13.13
C ARG A 64 5.01 -5.63 12.98
N ARG A 65 5.82 -5.29 13.97
CA ARG A 65 7.22 -5.72 14.08
C ARG A 65 7.28 -7.13 14.66
N GLY A 66 7.81 -8.08 13.90
CA GLY A 66 8.04 -9.45 14.37
C GLY A 66 9.24 -9.55 15.30
N ALA A 67 9.39 -10.72 15.95
CA ALA A 67 10.57 -11.03 16.76
C ALA A 67 11.88 -10.99 15.95
N ASP A 68 11.79 -11.19 14.63
CA ASP A 68 12.88 -11.04 13.67
C ASP A 68 13.24 -9.57 13.35
N GLY A 69 12.60 -8.63 14.04
CA GLY A 69 12.82 -7.20 13.87
C GLY A 69 12.18 -6.59 12.63
N ARG A 70 11.57 -7.40 11.74
CA ARG A 70 10.96 -6.93 10.49
C ARG A 70 9.52 -6.48 10.69
N ARG A 71 9.12 -5.40 10.04
CA ARG A 71 7.72 -4.95 9.97
C ARG A 71 6.98 -5.65 8.84
N ARG A 72 5.74 -6.06 9.10
CA ARG A 72 4.82 -6.66 8.14
C ARG A 72 3.48 -5.96 8.21
N TYR A 73 2.83 -5.72 7.08
CA TYR A 73 1.47 -5.20 7.05
C TYR A 73 0.51 -6.22 7.69
N VAL A 74 -0.29 -5.75 8.65
CA VAL A 74 -1.42 -6.49 9.22
C VAL A 74 -2.76 -5.90 8.76
N VAL A 75 -2.77 -4.63 8.36
CA VAL A 75 -3.81 -3.98 7.56
C VAL A 75 -3.11 -3.16 6.47
N ASP A 76 -3.57 -3.30 5.23
CA ASP A 76 -3.16 -2.52 4.07
C ASP A 76 -4.42 -1.87 3.49
N ASN A 77 -4.51 -0.54 3.59
CA ASN A 77 -5.62 0.23 3.04
C ASN A 77 -5.05 1.32 2.12
N PRO A 78 -4.77 0.96 0.85
CA PRO A 78 -4.07 1.81 -0.10
C PRO A 78 -4.90 2.99 -0.63
N PHE A 79 -6.15 3.14 -0.17
CA PHE A 79 -7.08 4.22 -0.50
C PHE A 79 -7.51 5.05 0.72
N GLY A 80 -7.07 4.67 1.92
CA GLY A 80 -7.40 5.39 3.15
C GLY A 80 -8.91 5.52 3.35
N ALA A 81 -9.39 6.75 3.55
CA ALA A 81 -10.81 7.07 3.66
C ALA A 81 -11.45 7.58 2.35
N GLY A 82 -10.71 7.58 1.23
CA GLY A 82 -11.24 7.93 -0.09
C GLY A 82 -12.09 6.80 -0.68
N PRO A 83 -12.84 7.05 -1.78
CA PRO A 83 -13.60 6.00 -2.44
C PRO A 83 -12.67 4.88 -2.89
N GLY A 84 -12.91 3.67 -2.37
CA GLY A 84 -12.23 2.47 -2.82
C GLY A 84 -12.66 2.06 -4.24
N PRO A 85 -12.02 1.06 -4.84
CA PRO A 85 -12.33 0.57 -6.20
C PRO A 85 -13.75 -0.02 -6.35
N HIS A 86 -14.53 -0.09 -5.28
CA HIS A 86 -15.93 -0.53 -5.26
C HIS A 86 -16.91 0.61 -4.89
N GLY A 87 -16.49 1.87 -4.95
CA GLY A 87 -17.31 3.03 -4.60
C GLY A 87 -18.00 3.71 -5.78
N ALA A 88 -19.02 3.06 -6.33
CA ALA A 88 -20.35 3.61 -6.62
C ALA A 88 -21.34 2.43 -6.70
#